data_AF-A0A538MP13-F1
#
_entry.id   AF-A0A538MP13-F1
#
_cell.length_a   1.000
_cell.length_b   1.000
_cell.length_c   1.000
_cell.angle_alpha   90.00
_cell.angle_beta   90.00
_cell.angle_gamma   90.00
#
_symmetry.space_group_name_H-M   'P 1'
#
loop_
_entity.id
_entity.type
_entity.pdbx_description
1 polymer ?
#
loop_
_entity_poly.entity_id
_entity_poly.type
_entity_poly.pdbx_seq_one_letter_code
_entity_poly.pdbx_strand_id
1 'polypeptide(L)'
;MRRRATILSLLSLVVALAWPAGSSATAPNNQAASYEFFMEEPNVAMASNGDTIAITGEGEFAVHPKSASGEGEFTAMSAGGQTVAGTWTVNGLVDFQPYGCGVIPSIGATLPPNLCGGRLSLDVTFTAPEGSVPGRITVFCVIGPQAPPTHDNPTEAGEEGVTAVVPGIDNFNKQVSGMNVYVQQ
;
A
#
# COMPACT_ATOMS: atom_id res chain seq x y z
N MET A 1 -80.84 -7.07 23.60
CA MET A 1 -80.43 -6.39 22.34
C MET A 1 -78.92 -6.55 22.17
N ARG A 2 -78.50 -6.79 20.92
CA ARG A 2 -77.15 -7.13 20.43
C ARG A 2 -76.03 -6.21 20.92
N ARG A 3 -74.81 -6.76 21.08
CA ARG A 3 -73.54 -6.41 20.38
C ARG A 3 -72.36 -7.08 21.12
N ARG A 4 -71.74 -8.12 20.55
CA ARG A 4 -70.64 -8.17 19.56
C ARG A 4 -69.25 -8.22 20.23
N ALA A 5 -68.54 -9.30 19.90
CA ALA A 5 -67.17 -9.69 20.24
C ALA A 5 -66.12 -8.58 20.05
N THR A 6 -64.94 -8.71 20.64
CA THR A 6 -63.69 -9.11 19.93
C THR A 6 -62.57 -9.38 20.95
N ILE A 7 -61.89 -10.52 20.83
CA ILE A 7 -60.64 -10.85 21.52
C ILE A 7 -59.50 -10.18 20.74
N LEU A 8 -58.63 -9.40 21.41
CA LEU A 8 -57.44 -8.83 20.79
C LEU A 8 -56.18 -9.45 21.42
N SER A 9 -55.55 -10.34 20.65
CA SER A 9 -54.23 -10.92 20.90
C SER A 9 -53.16 -9.95 20.42
N LEU A 10 -52.25 -9.52 21.28
CA LEU A 10 -51.03 -8.79 20.89
C LEU A 10 -49.81 -9.72 21.00
N LEU A 11 -49.39 -10.30 19.87
CA LEU A 11 -48.04 -10.81 19.68
C LEU A 11 -47.20 -9.70 19.03
N SER A 12 -46.25 -9.13 19.77
CA SER A 12 -45.23 -8.23 19.24
C SER A 12 -44.08 -9.04 18.65
N LEU A 13 -44.02 -9.12 17.31
CA LEU A 13 -42.90 -9.70 16.57
C LEU A 13 -41.84 -8.61 16.34
N VAL A 14 -40.72 -8.67 17.06
CA VAL A 14 -39.56 -7.79 16.83
C VAL A 14 -38.76 -8.37 15.67
N VAL A 15 -38.87 -7.76 14.48
CA VAL A 15 -38.02 -8.07 13.33
C VAL A 15 -36.75 -7.24 13.47
N ALA A 16 -35.64 -7.88 13.83
CA ALA A 16 -34.32 -7.28 13.75
C ALA A 16 -33.90 -7.19 12.28
N LEU A 17 -33.92 -5.99 11.70
CA LEU A 17 -33.32 -5.70 10.41
C LEU A 17 -31.80 -5.75 10.57
N ALA A 18 -31.20 -6.91 10.28
CA ALA A 18 -29.78 -7.01 10.00
C ALA A 18 -29.53 -6.31 8.66
N TRP A 19 -29.12 -5.03 8.71
CA TRP A 19 -28.51 -4.41 7.53
C TRP A 19 -27.19 -5.12 7.26
N PRO A 20 -26.98 -5.73 6.08
CA PRO A 20 -25.64 -6.06 5.67
C PRO A 20 -24.89 -4.73 5.54
N ALA A 21 -23.83 -4.56 6.33
CA ALA A 21 -22.84 -3.53 6.04
C ALA A 21 -22.35 -3.79 4.62
N GLY A 22 -22.82 -2.99 3.66
CA GLY A 22 -22.36 -3.09 2.29
C GLY A 22 -20.88 -2.73 2.28
N SER A 23 -20.01 -3.71 2.07
CA SER A 23 -18.63 -3.43 1.66
C SER A 23 -18.72 -2.70 0.33
N SER A 24 -18.54 -1.39 0.33
CA SER A 24 -18.36 -0.61 -0.89
C SER A 24 -17.10 -1.16 -1.57
N ALA A 25 -17.26 -1.79 -2.74
CA ALA A 25 -16.11 -2.13 -3.56
C ALA A 25 -15.35 -0.85 -3.90
N THR A 26 -14.02 -0.87 -3.79
CA THR A 26 -13.18 0.23 -4.22
C THR A 26 -13.50 0.55 -5.69
N ALA A 27 -13.75 1.83 -5.99
CA ALA A 27 -14.03 2.24 -7.36
C ALA A 27 -12.86 1.83 -8.27
N PRO A 28 -13.12 1.31 -9.49
CA PRO A 28 -12.04 0.94 -10.39
C PRO A 28 -11.16 2.16 -10.68
N ASN A 29 -9.86 2.06 -10.41
CA ASN A 29 -8.91 3.05 -10.87
C ASN A 29 -8.48 2.68 -12.30
N ASN A 30 -9.26 3.15 -13.27
CA ASN A 30 -8.99 2.94 -14.69
C ASN A 30 -8.92 4.27 -15.46
N GLN A 31 -8.91 5.38 -14.72
CA GLN A 31 -8.74 6.71 -15.29
C GLN A 31 -7.29 6.87 -15.74
N ALA A 32 -7.09 7.58 -16.84
CA ALA A 32 -5.76 8.00 -17.26
C ALA A 32 -5.20 8.97 -16.21
N ALA A 33 -4.14 8.54 -15.53
CA ALA A 33 -3.39 9.33 -14.57
C ALA A 33 -1.93 8.85 -14.60
N SER A 34 -1.02 9.81 -14.49
CA SER A 34 0.43 9.59 -14.38
C SER A 34 0.94 10.22 -13.09
N TYR A 35 1.95 9.60 -12.52
CA TYR A 35 2.55 10.00 -11.27
C TYR A 35 4.06 9.84 -11.36
N GLU A 36 4.79 10.75 -10.73
CA GLU A 36 6.13 10.45 -10.24
C GLU A 36 6.00 9.79 -8.87
N PHE A 37 6.91 8.88 -8.52
CA PHE A 37 7.06 8.37 -7.18
C PHE A 37 8.46 8.65 -6.65
N PHE A 38 8.53 9.02 -5.39
CA PHE A 38 9.79 9.28 -4.69
C PHE A 38 9.81 8.49 -3.39
N MET A 39 10.92 7.79 -3.14
CA MET A 39 11.25 7.18 -1.86
C MET A 39 12.32 8.07 -1.20
N GLU A 40 11.87 9.14 -0.53
CA GLU A 40 12.70 10.26 -0.07
C GLU A 40 13.72 9.85 1.00
N GLU A 41 13.41 8.81 1.78
CA GLU A 41 14.27 8.21 2.77
C GLU A 41 14.39 6.69 2.54
N PRO A 42 15.44 6.03 3.07
CA PRO A 42 15.53 4.58 3.02
C PRO A 42 14.28 3.91 3.60
N ASN A 43 13.54 3.25 2.73
CA ASN A 43 12.39 2.45 3.09
C ASN A 43 12.86 1.07 3.54
N VAL A 44 12.70 0.76 4.82
CA VAL A 44 13.20 -0.47 5.43
C VAL A 44 12.05 -1.47 5.56
N ALA A 45 12.28 -2.67 5.06
CA ALA A 45 11.41 -3.82 5.20
C ALA A 45 12.16 -4.99 5.84
N MET A 46 11.47 -5.82 6.60
CA MET A 46 12.03 -6.97 7.31
C MET A 46 11.33 -8.27 6.89
N ALA A 47 12.12 -9.32 6.73
CA ALA A 47 11.67 -10.68 6.50
C ALA A 47 11.47 -11.44 7.83
N SER A 48 10.79 -12.59 7.77
CA SER A 48 10.47 -13.37 8.98
C SER A 48 11.69 -13.94 9.73
N ASN A 49 12.82 -14.06 9.05
CA ASN A 49 14.12 -14.49 9.60
C ASN A 49 14.89 -13.35 10.29
N GLY A 50 14.39 -12.11 10.24
CA GLY A 50 15.04 -10.92 10.79
C GLY A 50 15.96 -10.20 9.80
N ASP A 51 16.11 -10.71 8.57
CA ASP A 51 16.84 -10.02 7.51
C ASP A 51 16.08 -8.75 7.10
N THR A 52 16.82 -7.69 6.78
CA THR A 52 16.26 -6.40 6.39
C THR A 52 16.73 -5.99 5.01
N ILE A 53 15.88 -5.25 4.29
CA ILE A 53 16.24 -4.55 3.06
C ILE A 53 15.85 -3.09 3.20
N ALA A 54 16.79 -2.19 2.96
CA ALA A 54 16.56 -0.76 2.84
C ALA A 54 16.58 -0.39 1.36
N ILE A 55 15.57 0.33 0.88
CA ILE A 55 15.38 0.68 -0.53
C ILE A 55 15.17 2.19 -0.66
N THR A 56 15.85 2.80 -1.63
CA THR A 56 15.63 4.19 -2.08
C THR A 56 15.41 4.20 -3.58
N GLY A 57 14.93 5.32 -4.11
CA GLY A 57 14.80 5.53 -5.55
C GLY A 57 13.53 6.26 -5.94
N GLU A 58 13.36 6.39 -7.24
CA GLU A 58 12.34 7.24 -7.85
C GLU A 58 11.98 6.75 -9.24
N GLY A 59 10.92 7.32 -9.80
CA GLY A 59 10.51 7.04 -11.17
C GLY A 59 9.11 7.55 -11.47
N GLU A 60 8.53 7.00 -12.52
CA GLU A 60 7.22 7.40 -13.03
C GLU A 60 6.36 6.17 -13.32
N PHE A 61 5.05 6.31 -13.18
CA PHE A 61 4.09 5.31 -13.62
C PHE A 61 2.81 5.94 -14.14
N ALA A 62 2.13 5.22 -15.04
CA ALA A 62 0.81 5.58 -15.53
C ALA A 62 -0.15 4.41 -15.37
N VAL A 63 -1.39 4.72 -14.97
CA VAL A 63 -2.47 3.74 -14.80
C VAL A 63 -3.05 3.33 -16.15
N HIS A 64 -3.20 4.29 -17.07
CA HIS A 64 -3.74 4.06 -18.40
C HIS A 64 -3.12 5.01 -19.46
N PRO A 65 -2.38 4.50 -20.47
CA PRO A 65 -1.96 3.10 -20.60
C PRO A 65 -1.05 2.69 -19.42
N LYS A 66 -1.02 1.39 -19.12
CA LYS A 66 -0.27 0.88 -17.98
C LYS A 66 1.23 0.89 -18.28
N SER A 67 2.01 1.72 -17.58
CA SER A 67 3.47 1.78 -17.71
C SER A 67 4.13 2.14 -16.39
N ALA A 68 5.40 1.76 -16.23
CA ALA A 68 6.27 2.31 -15.20
C ALA A 68 7.74 2.24 -15.62
N SER A 69 8.53 3.19 -15.14
CA SER A 69 9.98 3.25 -15.23
C SER A 69 10.54 3.85 -13.95
N GLY A 70 11.77 3.53 -13.62
CA GLY A 70 12.39 4.00 -12.38
C GLY A 70 13.52 3.10 -11.98
N GLU A 71 14.30 3.57 -11.01
CA GLU A 71 15.46 2.89 -10.49
C GLU A 71 15.81 3.41 -9.10
N GLY A 72 16.74 2.72 -8.46
CA GLY A 72 17.30 3.18 -7.21
C GLY A 72 18.29 2.20 -6.62
N GLU A 73 18.55 2.35 -5.34
CA GLU A 73 19.52 1.56 -4.60
C GLU A 73 18.84 0.71 -3.54
N PHE A 74 19.50 -0.39 -3.18
CA PHE A 74 19.11 -1.17 -2.02
C PHE A 74 20.33 -1.58 -1.20
N THR A 75 20.10 -1.79 0.10
CA THR A 75 21.03 -2.45 1.00
C THR A 75 20.29 -3.54 1.76
N ALA A 76 20.65 -4.79 1.52
CA ALA A 76 20.18 -5.95 2.27
C ALA A 76 21.17 -6.25 3.41
N MET A 77 20.64 -6.49 4.60
CA MET A 77 21.42 -6.87 5.78
C MET A 77 20.81 -8.13 6.38
N SER A 78 21.61 -9.18 6.52
CA SER A 78 21.18 -10.38 7.22
C SER A 78 21.15 -10.17 8.73
N ALA A 79 20.35 -10.94 9.45
CA ALA A 79 20.30 -10.92 10.91
C ALA A 79 21.68 -11.25 11.54
N GLY A 80 22.57 -11.91 10.79
CA GLY A 80 23.96 -12.18 11.17
C GLY A 80 24.94 -11.03 10.92
N GLY A 81 24.47 -9.89 10.40
CA GLY A 81 25.26 -8.68 10.15
C GLY A 81 26.06 -8.68 8.85
N GLN A 82 25.76 -9.58 7.91
CA GLN A 82 26.33 -9.48 6.55
C GLN A 82 25.50 -8.52 5.71
N THR A 83 26.16 -7.68 4.93
CA THR A 83 25.50 -6.65 4.11
C THR A 83 25.82 -6.85 2.63
N VAL A 84 24.80 -6.74 1.79
CA VAL A 84 24.90 -6.69 0.33
C VAL A 84 24.23 -5.41 -0.15
N ALA A 85 24.90 -4.66 -1.01
CA ALA A 85 24.34 -3.45 -1.61
C ALA A 85 24.28 -3.61 -3.13
N GLY A 86 23.31 -2.94 -3.74
CA GLY A 86 23.09 -3.01 -5.18
C GLY A 86 22.08 -1.98 -5.66
N THR A 87 21.65 -2.15 -6.90
CA THR A 87 20.65 -1.31 -7.53
C THR A 87 19.42 -2.12 -7.89
N TRP A 88 18.30 -1.44 -8.15
CA TRP A 88 17.12 -2.05 -8.72
C TRP A 88 16.59 -1.19 -9.86
N THR A 89 15.93 -1.81 -10.83
CA THR A 89 15.34 -1.12 -12.00
C THR A 89 13.94 -1.66 -12.26
N VAL A 90 13.00 -0.77 -12.59
CA VAL A 90 11.61 -1.12 -12.94
C VAL A 90 11.55 -1.80 -14.31
N ASN A 91 10.88 -2.94 -14.35
CA ASN A 91 10.49 -3.63 -15.59
C ASN A 91 9.05 -3.26 -16.00
N GLY A 92 8.19 -2.88 -15.05
CA GLY A 92 6.85 -2.38 -15.32
C GLY A 92 5.91 -2.31 -14.11
N LEU A 93 4.72 -1.75 -14.33
CA LEU A 93 3.68 -1.61 -13.32
C LEU A 93 2.89 -2.92 -13.14
N VAL A 94 2.87 -3.46 -11.91
CA VAL A 94 2.08 -4.66 -11.56
C VAL A 94 0.67 -4.27 -11.13
N ASP A 95 0.54 -3.28 -10.25
CA ASP A 95 -0.75 -2.78 -9.77
C ASP A 95 -0.57 -1.41 -9.11
N PHE A 96 -1.62 -0.60 -9.10
CA PHE A 96 -1.67 0.62 -8.33
C PHE A 96 -3.04 0.73 -7.69
N GLN A 97 -3.11 1.04 -6.39
CA GLN A 97 -4.35 1.40 -5.71
C GLN A 97 -4.20 2.80 -5.14
N PRO A 98 -4.87 3.83 -5.71
CA PRO A 98 -4.78 5.18 -5.18
C PRO A 98 -5.50 5.29 -3.83
N TYR A 99 -4.94 6.11 -2.95
CA TYR A 99 -5.60 6.56 -1.71
C TYR A 99 -6.17 7.98 -1.82
N GLY A 100 -5.78 8.68 -2.89
CA GLY A 100 -6.12 10.08 -3.16
C GLY A 100 -4.98 11.03 -2.79
N CYS A 101 -5.28 12.33 -2.68
CA CYS A 101 -4.26 13.37 -2.62
C CYS A 101 -4.60 14.47 -1.59
N GLY A 102 -3.60 15.28 -1.25
CA GLY A 102 -3.76 16.57 -0.56
C GLY A 102 -3.97 16.51 0.95
N VAL A 103 -3.99 15.33 1.56
CA VAL A 103 -4.19 15.19 3.02
C VAL A 103 -3.43 14.00 3.59
N ILE A 104 -3.02 14.09 4.86
CA ILE A 104 -2.61 12.93 5.67
C ILE A 104 -3.60 12.85 6.85
N PRO A 105 -4.66 12.03 6.74
CA PRO A 105 -5.74 12.02 7.73
C PRO A 105 -5.28 11.68 9.15
N SER A 106 -4.29 10.80 9.30
CA SER A 106 -3.83 10.31 10.60
C SER A 106 -3.18 11.37 11.49
N ILE A 107 -2.52 12.36 10.88
CA ILE A 107 -1.90 13.49 11.58
C ILE A 107 -2.63 14.81 11.35
N GLY A 108 -3.78 14.79 10.67
CA GLY A 108 -4.58 15.97 10.36
C GLY A 108 -3.86 16.99 9.46
N ALA A 109 -2.89 16.57 8.64
CA ALA A 109 -2.14 17.47 7.78
C ALA A 109 -2.85 17.69 6.43
N THR A 110 -2.75 18.93 5.92
CA THR A 110 -3.14 19.28 4.54
C THR A 110 -1.88 19.47 3.71
N LEU A 111 -1.86 18.92 2.51
CA LEU A 111 -0.75 18.94 1.57
C LEU A 111 -1.17 19.62 0.26
N PRO A 112 -0.22 20.01 -0.60
CA PRO A 112 -0.53 20.39 -1.97
C PRO A 112 -1.41 19.32 -2.66
N PRO A 113 -2.40 19.73 -3.48
CA PRO A 113 -3.44 18.84 -3.99
C PRO A 113 -2.93 17.77 -4.97
N ASN A 114 -1.71 17.93 -5.50
CA ASN A 114 -1.04 16.99 -6.39
C ASN A 114 -0.14 15.99 -5.65
N LEU A 115 0.08 16.15 -4.33
CA LEU A 115 0.75 15.13 -3.54
C LEU A 115 -0.26 14.05 -3.19
N CYS A 116 -0.01 12.84 -3.67
CA CYS A 116 -0.89 11.70 -3.63
C CYS A 116 -0.20 10.52 -2.94
N GLY A 117 -1.02 9.56 -2.52
CA GLY A 117 -0.55 8.28 -1.99
C GLY A 117 -1.35 7.11 -2.53
N GLY A 118 -0.98 5.92 -2.09
CA GLY A 118 -1.49 4.68 -2.62
C GLY A 118 -0.59 3.49 -2.33
N ARG A 119 -0.99 2.35 -2.90
CA ARG A 119 -0.19 1.12 -2.96
C ARG A 119 0.32 0.92 -4.38
N LEU A 120 1.58 1.24 -4.63
CA LEU A 120 2.24 1.04 -5.92
C LEU A 120 3.01 -0.28 -5.91
N SER A 121 2.72 -1.18 -6.85
CA SER A 121 3.43 -2.46 -6.98
C SER A 121 4.17 -2.53 -8.32
N LEU A 122 5.49 -2.71 -8.25
CA LEU A 122 6.42 -2.67 -9.38
C LEU A 122 7.06 -4.04 -9.58
N ASP A 123 7.15 -4.46 -10.84
CA ASP A 123 8.04 -5.55 -11.24
C ASP A 123 9.43 -4.96 -11.43
N VAL A 124 10.45 -5.56 -10.83
CA VAL A 124 11.81 -4.99 -10.80
C VAL A 124 12.86 -6.06 -11.03
N THR A 125 14.04 -5.61 -11.42
CA THR A 125 15.27 -6.41 -11.41
C THR A 125 16.22 -5.85 -10.36
N PHE A 126 16.59 -6.65 -9.36
CA PHE A 126 17.65 -6.32 -8.40
C PHE A 126 18.99 -6.75 -8.97
N THR A 127 20.01 -5.91 -8.86
CA THR A 127 21.37 -6.17 -9.33
C THR A 127 22.38 -5.92 -8.22
N ALA A 128 23.13 -6.95 -7.87
CA ALA A 128 24.21 -6.92 -6.89
C ALA A 128 25.51 -7.47 -7.54
N PRO A 129 26.68 -7.38 -6.89
CA PRO A 129 27.92 -7.96 -7.41
C PRO A 129 27.83 -9.45 -7.75
N GLU A 130 26.96 -10.19 -7.07
CA GLU A 130 26.73 -11.63 -7.26
C GLU A 130 25.87 -11.94 -8.49
N GLY A 131 25.16 -10.94 -9.03
CA GLY A 131 24.32 -11.07 -10.22
C GLY A 131 23.00 -10.31 -10.11
N SER A 132 22.17 -10.49 -11.14
CA SER A 132 20.83 -9.91 -11.21
C SER A 132 19.75 -10.95 -10.99
N VAL A 133 18.74 -10.59 -10.21
CA VAL A 133 17.57 -11.44 -9.90
C VAL A 133 16.28 -10.64 -10.06
N PRO A 134 15.19 -11.27 -10.53
CA PRO A 134 13.89 -10.61 -10.58
C PRO A 134 13.36 -10.39 -9.17
N GLY A 135 12.45 -9.43 -9.01
CA GLY A 135 11.74 -9.22 -7.76
C GLY A 135 10.54 -8.31 -7.92
N ARG A 136 9.89 -8.03 -6.79
CA ARG A 136 8.75 -7.12 -6.71
C ARG A 136 8.94 -6.17 -5.55
N ILE A 137 8.79 -4.88 -5.80
CA ILE A 137 8.70 -3.85 -4.77
C ILE A 137 7.25 -3.38 -4.69
N THR A 138 6.71 -3.29 -3.49
CA THR A 138 5.44 -2.58 -3.26
C THR A 138 5.70 -1.41 -2.34
N VAL A 139 5.49 -0.20 -2.85
CA VAL A 139 5.63 1.07 -2.13
C VAL A 139 4.26 1.46 -1.58
N PHE A 140 4.22 1.87 -0.32
CA PHE A 140 3.03 2.32 0.38
C PHE A 140 3.24 3.78 0.80
N CYS A 141 2.40 4.67 0.28
CA CYS A 141 2.37 6.08 0.64
C CYS A 141 1.03 6.41 1.29
N VAL A 142 1.02 6.89 2.53
CA VAL A 142 -0.20 7.14 3.34
C VAL A 142 -0.87 8.49 3.08
N ILE A 143 -0.51 9.16 1.98
CA ILE A 143 -1.20 10.37 1.54
C ILE A 143 -2.54 10.01 0.90
N GLY A 144 -3.59 10.76 1.26
CA GLY A 144 -4.92 10.66 0.67
C GLY A 144 -6.01 10.29 1.68
N PRO A 145 -7.27 10.68 1.41
CA PRO A 145 -8.39 10.46 2.31
C PRO A 145 -8.76 8.99 2.53
N GLN A 146 -8.33 8.10 1.63
CA GLN A 146 -8.59 6.66 1.70
C GLN A 146 -7.36 5.88 2.19
N ALA A 147 -6.32 6.59 2.66
CA ALA A 147 -5.15 5.93 3.22
C ALA A 147 -5.58 5.10 4.44
N PRO A 148 -5.09 3.86 4.57
CA PRO A 148 -5.26 3.08 5.79
C PRO A 148 -4.78 3.89 7.02
N PRO A 149 -5.39 3.70 8.20
CA PRO A 149 -4.91 4.34 9.42
C PRO A 149 -3.43 4.03 9.63
N THR A 150 -2.60 5.05 9.88
CA THR A 150 -1.22 4.82 10.33
C THR A 150 -1.30 4.18 11.72
N HIS A 151 -0.70 3.03 11.93
CA HIS A 151 -0.68 2.39 13.24
C HIS A 151 0.72 2.47 13.86
N ASP A 152 0.78 2.77 15.15
CA ASP A 152 1.97 2.56 16.00
C ASP A 152 2.13 1.06 16.40
N ASN A 153 1.65 0.09 15.61
CA ASN A 153 1.57 -1.33 16.01
C ASN A 153 2.15 -2.28 14.94
N PRO A 154 3.26 -2.96 15.24
CA PRO A 154 4.02 -3.77 14.28
C PRO A 154 3.35 -5.10 13.87
N THR A 155 2.05 -5.31 14.12
CA THR A 155 1.32 -6.55 13.83
C THR A 155 0.30 -6.45 12.70
N GLU A 156 0.05 -5.27 12.12
CA GLU A 156 -0.93 -5.11 11.04
C GLU A 156 -0.30 -4.39 9.83
N ALA A 157 -0.65 -4.84 8.61
CA ALA A 157 -0.10 -4.28 7.37
C ALA A 157 -0.81 -2.98 6.99
N GLY A 158 -0.08 -1.86 7.02
CA GLY A 158 -0.59 -0.54 6.62
C GLY A 158 0.26 0.60 7.18
N GLU A 159 1.54 0.64 6.84
CA GLU A 159 2.49 1.63 7.36
C GLU A 159 3.32 2.14 6.18
N GLU A 160 3.45 3.46 6.05
CA GLU A 160 4.37 4.14 5.13
C GLU A 160 5.68 3.35 4.98
N GLY A 161 6.09 3.02 3.76
CA GLY A 161 7.20 2.09 3.59
C GLY A 161 7.20 1.29 2.30
N VAL A 162 8.00 0.22 2.31
CA VAL A 162 8.03 -0.78 1.23
C VAL A 162 7.84 -2.19 1.76
N THR A 163 7.43 -3.08 0.87
CA THR A 163 7.68 -4.52 0.98
C THR A 163 8.42 -4.96 -0.28
N ALA A 164 9.22 -6.02 -0.15
CA ALA A 164 9.96 -6.59 -1.27
C ALA A 164 9.88 -8.10 -1.28
N VAL A 165 9.65 -8.69 -2.46
CA VAL A 165 9.74 -10.13 -2.69
C VAL A 165 10.88 -10.38 -3.66
N VAL A 166 11.87 -11.14 -3.23
CA VAL A 166 13.01 -11.55 -4.07
C VAL A 166 13.03 -13.08 -4.15
N PRO A 167 12.43 -13.68 -5.19
CA PRO A 167 12.29 -15.13 -5.30
C PRO A 167 13.62 -15.88 -5.14
N GLY A 168 13.63 -16.88 -4.24
CA GLY A 168 14.83 -17.66 -3.93
C GLY A 168 15.79 -17.00 -2.94
N ILE A 169 15.53 -15.77 -2.50
CA ILE A 169 16.28 -15.07 -1.45
C ILE A 169 15.38 -14.91 -0.23
N ASP A 170 14.46 -13.93 -0.24
CA ASP A 170 13.62 -13.63 0.92
C ASP A 170 12.31 -12.91 0.56
N ASN A 171 11.41 -12.87 1.55
CA ASN A 171 10.15 -12.12 1.49
C ASN A 171 10.12 -11.10 2.63
N PHE A 172 10.44 -9.84 2.31
CA PHE A 172 10.45 -8.70 3.21
C PHE A 172 9.04 -8.09 3.27
N ASN A 173 8.17 -8.73 4.05
CA ASN A 173 6.74 -8.43 4.10
C ASN A 173 6.32 -7.60 5.32
N LYS A 174 7.25 -7.21 6.18
CA LYS A 174 7.01 -6.30 7.29
C LYS A 174 7.65 -4.94 7.01
N GLN A 175 6.85 -3.90 6.84
CA GLN A 175 7.34 -2.52 6.82
C GLN A 175 7.97 -2.18 8.18
N VAL A 176 9.10 -1.48 8.18
CA VAL A 176 9.80 -1.03 9.40
C VAL A 176 9.87 0.49 9.46
N SER A 177 10.22 1.12 8.33
CA SER A 177 10.24 2.58 8.19
C SER A 177 10.19 2.98 6.72
N GLY A 178 9.84 4.23 6.44
CA GLY A 178 9.92 4.80 5.11
C GLY A 178 9.32 6.19 5.03
N MET A 179 9.55 6.86 3.91
CA MET A 179 8.90 8.10 3.54
C MET A 179 8.81 8.17 2.02
N ASN A 180 7.58 8.25 1.52
CA ASN A 180 7.26 8.21 0.11
C ASN A 180 6.23 9.27 -0.22
N VAL A 181 6.28 9.74 -1.46
CA VAL A 181 5.30 10.66 -2.01
C VAL A 181 5.10 10.34 -3.48
N TYR A 182 3.85 10.42 -3.93
CA TYR A 182 3.53 10.41 -5.36
C TYR A 182 3.12 11.81 -5.80
N VAL A 183 3.65 12.27 -6.93
CA VAL A 183 3.30 13.58 -7.50
C VAL A 183 2.48 13.33 -8.76
N GLN A 184 1.19 13.66 -8.71
CA GLN A 184 0.33 13.57 -9.89
C GLN A 184 0.70 14.62 -10.93
N GLN A 185 0.84 14.19 -12.19
CA GLN A 185 1.15 15.00 -13.37
C GLN A 185 -0.11 15.43 -14.12
#